data_AF-A0A927W8R4-F1
#
_entry.id   AF-A0A927W8R4-F1
#
_cell.length_a   1.000
_cell.length_b   1.000
_cell.length_c   1.000
_cell.angle_alpha   90.00
_cell.angle_beta   90.00
_cell.angle_gamma   90.00
#
_symmetry.space_group_name_H-M   'P 1'
#
loop_
_entity.id
_entity.type
_entity.pdbx_description
1 polymer ?
#
loop_
_entity_poly.entity_id
_entity_poly.type
_entity_poly.pdbx_seq_one_letter_code
_entity_poly.pdbx_strand_id
1 'polypeptide(L)'
;MKFRRKRWGTKKYAQDMWMCMTRVDKGVDACDMPAAHEEKLKQAFVKAINKAINDKEAFVKKIIDNVEKVVPAEEEELSIEEIEARLKKLQQELMSLVRLNVNTGFDAEVYDGEYGRIAKEIEVLREKKQRIQEAKLDDTIRKNRAE
;
A
#
# COMPACT_ATOMS: atom_id res chain seq x y z
N MET A 1 -10.24 40.00 7.46
CA MET A 1 -9.36 40.25 8.63
C MET A 1 -7.91 40.18 8.16
N LYS A 2 -7.15 41.28 8.23
CA LYS A 2 -5.82 41.40 7.58
C LYS A 2 -4.73 41.53 8.65
N PHE A 3 -3.70 40.69 8.58
CA PHE A 3 -2.50 40.82 9.41
C PHE A 3 -1.35 41.42 8.59
N ARG A 4 -0.49 42.19 9.25
CA ARG A 4 0.72 42.75 8.62
C ARG A 4 1.92 42.53 9.53
N ARG A 5 3.03 42.14 8.90
CA ARG A 5 4.34 42.11 9.55
C ARG A 5 4.79 43.55 9.85
N LYS A 6 5.16 43.80 11.10
CA LYS A 6 5.76 45.04 11.56
C LYS A 6 6.98 44.72 12.41
N ARG A 7 8.01 45.54 12.30
CA ARG A 7 9.20 45.49 13.15
C ARG A 7 8.95 46.35 14.39
N TRP A 8 9.10 45.77 15.57
CA TRP A 8 8.79 46.41 16.85
C TRP A 8 10.02 46.41 17.76
N GLY A 9 10.29 47.52 18.44
CA GLY A 9 11.44 47.69 19.33
C GLY A 9 12.55 48.58 18.77
N THR A 10 13.60 48.77 19.56
CA THR A 10 14.77 49.58 19.18
C THR A 10 15.72 48.77 18.28
N LYS A 11 16.55 49.46 17.48
CA LYS A 11 17.37 48.86 16.41
C LYS A 11 18.11 47.55 16.80
N LYS A 12 18.61 47.46 18.04
CA LYS A 12 19.34 46.28 18.58
C LYS A 12 18.42 45.16 19.10
N TYR A 13 17.20 45.48 19.50
CA TYR A 13 16.23 44.55 20.10
C TYR A 13 14.93 44.47 19.28
N ALA A 14 15.01 44.81 18.00
CA ALA A 14 13.86 44.84 17.12
C ALA A 14 13.42 43.40 16.81
N GLN A 15 12.13 43.13 17.00
CA GLN A 15 11.51 41.84 16.71
C GLN A 15 10.44 42.02 15.63
N ASP A 16 10.33 41.04 14.74
CA ASP A 16 9.26 41.02 13.75
C ASP A 16 8.00 40.40 14.37
N MET A 17 6.90 41.15 14.34
CA MET A 17 5.60 40.76 14.88
C MET A 17 4.51 40.92 13.82
N TRP A 18 3.47 40.10 13.93
CA TRP A 18 2.30 40.14 13.08
C TRP A 18 1.12 40.69 13.88
N MET A 19 0.54 41.79 13.40
CA MET A 19 -0.57 42.45 14.06
C MET A 19 -1.78 42.56 13.14
N CYS A 20 -2.97 42.44 13.72
CA CYS A 20 -4.20 42.71 12.99
C CYS A 20 -4.27 44.19 12.62
N MET A 21 -4.48 44.49 11.34
CA MET A 21 -4.60 45.87 10.87
C MET A 21 -5.81 46.57 11.48
N THR A 22 -6.92 45.86 11.72
CA THR A 22 -8.09 46.46 12.39
C THR A 22 -7.76 46.91 13.80
N ARG A 23 -6.98 46.11 14.56
CA ARG A 23 -6.49 46.50 15.90
C ARG A 23 -5.54 47.70 15.84
N VAL A 24 -4.68 47.73 14.83
CA VAL A 24 -3.72 48.83 14.62
C VAL A 24 -4.44 50.13 14.26
N ASP A 25 -5.42 50.08 13.36
CA ASP A 25 -6.06 51.26 12.78
C ASP A 25 -7.21 51.79 13.68
N LYS A 26 -7.93 50.89 14.37
CA LYS A 26 -9.15 51.22 15.13
C LYS A 26 -9.07 50.89 16.62
N GLY A 27 -7.93 50.41 17.11
CA GLY A 27 -7.74 50.06 18.51
C GLY A 27 -8.26 48.68 18.91
N VAL A 28 -8.08 48.35 20.19
CA VAL A 28 -8.38 47.03 20.76
C VAL A 28 -9.89 46.74 20.78
N ASP A 29 -10.73 47.75 20.95
CA ASP A 29 -12.19 47.59 20.99
C ASP A 29 -12.76 47.08 19.65
N ALA A 30 -12.07 47.37 18.55
CA ALA A 30 -12.45 46.89 17.22
C ALA A 30 -11.84 45.51 16.88
N CYS A 31 -10.77 45.11 17.56
CA CYS A 31 -10.14 43.80 17.40
C CYS A 31 -9.17 43.53 18.57
N ASP A 32 -9.50 42.50 19.36
CA ASP A 32 -8.78 42.10 20.57
C ASP A 32 -7.62 41.12 20.31
N MET A 33 -7.50 40.60 19.09
CA MET A 33 -6.51 39.60 18.71
C MET A 33 -5.06 40.07 18.99
N PRO A 34 -4.26 39.26 19.71
CA PRO A 34 -2.92 39.64 20.15
C PRO A 34 -1.93 39.74 18.98
N ALA A 35 -0.87 40.52 19.19
CA ALA A 35 0.29 40.51 18.30
C ALA A 35 1.00 39.16 18.41
N ALA A 36 1.32 38.55 17.27
CA ALA A 36 2.02 37.27 17.21
C ALA A 36 3.49 37.47 16.83
N HIS A 37 4.40 36.92 17.63
CA HIS A 37 5.83 36.92 17.26
C HIS A 37 6.05 36.04 16.04
N GLU A 38 6.83 36.54 15.07
CA GLU A 38 7.10 35.79 13.84
C GLU A 38 7.74 34.42 14.12
N GLU A 39 8.60 34.33 15.12
CA GLU A 39 9.26 33.08 15.50
C GLU A 39 8.26 32.03 16.01
N LYS A 40 7.30 32.46 16.85
CA LYS A 40 6.23 31.57 17.32
C LYS A 40 5.32 31.13 16.18
N LEU A 41 5.04 32.02 15.22
CA LEU A 41 4.25 31.69 14.03
C LEU A 41 4.96 30.66 13.16
N LYS A 42 6.26 30.81 12.91
CA LYS A 42 7.06 29.85 12.15
C LYS A 42 7.05 28.47 12.80
N GLN A 43 7.30 28.41 14.11
CA GLN A 43 7.28 27.16 14.86
C GLN A 43 5.89 26.48 14.83
N ALA A 44 4.83 27.26 15.03
CA ALA A 44 3.46 26.74 14.96
C ALA A 44 3.11 26.23 13.57
N PHE A 45 3.54 26.93 12.51
CA PHE A 45 3.32 26.54 11.13
C PHE A 45 4.01 25.22 10.79
N VAL A 46 5.31 25.08 11.10
CA VAL A 46 6.05 23.83 10.89
C VAL A 46 5.41 22.69 11.67
N LYS A 47 5.03 22.91 12.93
CA LYS A 47 4.35 21.91 13.76
C LYS A 47 3.01 21.47 13.17
N ALA A 48 2.22 22.40 12.63
CA ALA A 48 0.93 22.11 12.02
C ALA A 48 1.10 21.27 10.74
N ILE A 49 2.07 21.61 9.89
CA ILE A 49 2.39 20.83 8.68
C ILE A 49 2.86 19.43 9.05
N ASN A 50 3.82 19.31 9.97
CA ASN A 50 4.34 18.00 10.39
C ASN A 50 3.24 17.12 10.97
N LYS A 51 2.32 17.71 11.75
CA LYS A 51 1.15 16.97 12.25
C LYS A 51 0.25 16.50 11.11
N ALA A 52 -0.07 17.36 10.14
CA ALA A 52 -0.91 16.98 9.00
C ALA A 52 -0.28 15.87 8.14
N ILE A 53 1.05 15.91 7.95
CA ILE A 53 1.81 14.85 7.27
C ILE A 53 1.76 13.55 8.07
N ASN A 54 2.06 13.60 9.36
CA ASN A 54 2.05 12.42 10.22
C ASN A 54 0.65 11.80 10.33
N ASP A 55 -0.41 12.62 10.37
CA ASP A 55 -1.80 12.14 10.37
C ASP A 55 -2.11 11.37 9.07
N LYS A 56 -1.56 11.83 7.93
CA LYS A 56 -1.65 11.10 6.65
C LYS A 56 -0.87 9.79 6.67
N GLU A 57 0.37 9.79 7.15
CA GLU A 57 1.19 8.56 7.24
C GLU A 57 0.57 7.54 8.19
N ALA A 58 0.08 7.99 9.34
CA ALA A 58 -0.62 7.15 10.31
C ALA A 58 -1.93 6.59 9.73
N PHE A 59 -2.65 7.38 8.93
CA PHE A 59 -3.85 6.93 8.24
C PHE A 59 -3.54 5.89 7.16
N VAL A 60 -2.52 6.13 6.33
CA VAL A 60 -2.06 5.16 5.31
C VAL A 60 -1.60 3.86 5.97
N LYS A 61 -0.82 3.94 7.06
CA LYS A 61 -0.39 2.76 7.81
C LYS A 61 -1.58 1.94 8.31
N LYS A 62 -2.59 2.59 8.91
CA LYS A 62 -3.81 1.91 9.35
C LYS A 62 -4.56 1.22 8.20
N ILE A 63 -4.57 1.82 7.01
CA ILE A 63 -5.16 1.18 5.84
C ILE A 63 -4.37 -0.07 5.46
N ILE A 64 -3.04 0.02 5.36
CA ILE A 64 -2.17 -1.13 5.05
C ILE A 64 -2.38 -2.25 6.07
N ASP A 65 -2.29 -1.95 7.37
CA ASP A 65 -2.49 -2.92 8.46
C ASP A 65 -3.88 -3.58 8.40
N ASN A 66 -4.91 -2.87 7.92
CA ASN A 66 -6.26 -3.42 7.78
C ASN A 66 -6.40 -4.26 6.51
N VAL A 67 -5.77 -3.84 5.41
CA VAL A 67 -5.71 -4.60 4.16
C VAL A 67 -5.00 -5.93 4.39
N GLU A 68 -3.85 -5.94 5.06
CA GLU A 68 -3.10 -7.15 5.40
C GLU A 68 -3.91 -8.16 6.23
N LYS A 69 -4.86 -7.71 7.05
CA LYS A 69 -5.75 -8.60 7.83
C LYS A 69 -6.83 -9.28 7.01
N VAL A 70 -7.24 -8.68 5.89
CA VAL A 70 -8.33 -9.19 5.04
C VAL A 70 -7.82 -9.79 3.74
N VAL A 71 -6.58 -9.50 3.35
CA VAL A 71 -5.84 -10.28 2.37
C VAL A 71 -5.67 -11.66 2.99
N PRO A 72 -6.20 -12.73 2.38
CA PRO A 72 -5.94 -14.08 2.84
C PRO A 72 -4.43 -14.25 2.95
N ALA A 73 -3.93 -14.66 4.12
CA ALA A 73 -2.58 -15.22 4.21
C ALA A 73 -2.49 -16.23 3.07
N GLU A 74 -1.52 -16.06 2.17
CA GLU A 74 -1.35 -16.89 0.99
C GLU A 74 -1.66 -18.33 1.37
N GLU A 75 -2.71 -18.88 0.77
CA GLU A 75 -3.16 -20.26 0.97
C GLU A 75 -1.93 -21.13 1.09
N GLU A 76 -1.70 -21.64 2.31
CA GLU A 76 -0.65 -22.59 2.72
C GLU A 76 0.26 -22.89 1.53
N GLU A 77 1.30 -22.05 1.36
CA GLU A 77 2.09 -22.01 0.11
C GLU A 77 2.57 -23.44 -0.20
N LEU A 78 1.84 -24.11 -1.11
CA LEU A 78 2.22 -25.43 -1.58
C LEU A 78 3.68 -25.33 -2.00
N SER A 79 4.51 -26.21 -1.46
CA SER A 79 5.92 -26.25 -1.82
C SER A 79 6.05 -26.50 -3.32
N ILE A 80 7.19 -26.12 -3.92
CA ILE A 80 7.42 -26.39 -5.34
C ILE A 80 7.29 -27.90 -5.62
N GLU A 81 7.74 -28.73 -4.67
CA GLU A 81 7.65 -30.18 -4.73
C GLU A 81 6.18 -30.67 -4.70
N GLU A 82 5.34 -30.07 -3.86
CA GLU A 82 3.91 -30.38 -3.80
C GLU A 82 3.17 -29.97 -5.08
N ILE A 83 3.50 -28.79 -5.62
CA ILE A 83 2.96 -28.33 -6.91
C ILE A 83 3.38 -29.29 -8.05
N GLU A 84 4.65 -29.70 -8.08
CA GLU A 84 5.15 -30.66 -9.08
C GLU A 84 4.49 -32.03 -8.96
N ALA A 85 4.30 -32.53 -7.73
CA ALA A 85 3.60 -33.79 -7.49
C ALA A 85 2.14 -33.72 -7.98
N ARG A 86 1.44 -32.61 -7.72
CA ARG A 86 0.06 -32.40 -8.18
C ARG A 86 0.00 -32.29 -9.71
N LEU A 87 0.91 -31.54 -10.34
CA LEU A 87 0.99 -31.44 -11.80
C LEU A 87 1.20 -32.80 -12.46
N LYS A 88 2.09 -33.64 -11.91
CA LYS A 88 2.33 -34.99 -12.42
C LYS A 88 1.07 -35.86 -12.32
N LYS A 89 0.34 -35.77 -11.22
CA LYS A 89 -0.93 -36.49 -11.04
C LYS A 89 -1.99 -36.02 -12.04
N LEU A 90 -2.15 -34.72 -12.24
CA LEU A 90 -3.09 -34.16 -13.23
C LEU A 90 -2.75 -34.57 -14.67
N GLN A 91 -1.46 -34.65 -15.02
CA GLN A 91 -1.04 -35.18 -16.32
C GLN A 91 -1.44 -36.65 -16.51
N GLN A 92 -1.35 -37.46 -15.45
CA GLN A 92 -1.81 -38.86 -15.49
C GLN A 92 -3.34 -38.96 -15.60
N GLU A 93 -4.08 -38.13 -14.86
CA GLU A 93 -5.54 -38.03 -14.95
C GLU A 93 -5.97 -37.65 -16.37
N LEU A 94 -5.31 -36.68 -16.99
CA LEU A 94 -5.56 -36.26 -18.37
C LEU A 94 -5.34 -37.40 -19.38
N MET A 95 -4.22 -38.11 -19.27
CA MET A 95 -3.95 -39.27 -20.13
C MET A 95 -4.98 -40.39 -19.94
N SER A 96 -5.43 -40.61 -18.71
CA SER A 96 -6.48 -41.58 -18.42
C SER A 96 -7.81 -41.16 -19.04
N LEU A 97 -8.17 -39.88 -18.94
CA LEU A 97 -9.40 -39.33 -19.52
C LEU A 97 -9.41 -39.48 -21.04
N VAL A 98 -8.29 -39.18 -21.71
CA VAL A 98 -8.14 -39.37 -23.17
C VAL A 98 -8.32 -40.85 -23.55
N ARG A 99 -7.70 -41.78 -22.80
CA ARG A 99 -7.82 -43.22 -23.07
C ARG A 99 -9.26 -43.73 -22.87
N LEU A 100 -9.92 -43.28 -21.81
CA LEU A 100 -11.33 -43.61 -21.54
C LEU A 100 -12.21 -43.14 -22.71
N ASN A 101 -12.04 -41.90 -23.15
CA ASN A 101 -12.82 -41.35 -24.25
C ASN A 101 -12.69 -42.19 -25.55
N VAL A 102 -11.47 -42.58 -25.90
CA VAL A 102 -11.19 -43.42 -27.08
C VAL A 102 -11.81 -44.81 -26.97
N ASN A 103 -11.79 -45.41 -25.76
CA ASN A 103 -12.22 -46.80 -25.57
C ASN A 103 -13.73 -46.97 -25.38
N THR A 104 -14.42 -45.99 -24.80
CA THR A 104 -15.83 -46.13 -24.41
C THR A 104 -16.78 -45.19 -25.15
N GLY A 105 -16.27 -44.22 -25.91
CA GLY A 105 -17.10 -43.19 -26.54
C GLY A 105 -17.88 -42.40 -25.50
N PHE A 106 -17.16 -41.77 -24.56
CA PHE A 106 -17.74 -41.03 -23.44
C PHE A 106 -18.63 -39.90 -23.95
N ASP A 107 -19.58 -39.46 -23.13
CA ASP A 107 -20.38 -38.28 -23.45
C ASP A 107 -19.46 -37.06 -23.64
N ALA A 108 -19.64 -36.36 -24.77
CA ALA A 108 -18.74 -35.29 -25.19
C ALA A 108 -18.77 -34.11 -24.21
N GLU A 109 -19.93 -33.77 -23.64
CA GLU A 109 -20.06 -32.66 -22.70
C GLU A 109 -19.35 -32.99 -21.37
N VAL A 110 -19.45 -34.24 -20.92
CA VAL A 110 -18.76 -34.70 -19.70
C VAL A 110 -17.25 -34.74 -19.92
N TYR A 111 -16.78 -35.22 -21.07
CA TYR A 111 -15.36 -35.23 -21.42
C TYR A 111 -14.78 -33.81 -21.47
N ASP A 112 -15.44 -32.90 -22.18
CA ASP A 112 -14.96 -31.51 -22.32
C ASP A 112 -14.97 -30.77 -20.98
N GLY A 113 -15.97 -31.04 -20.13
CA GLY A 113 -16.03 -30.50 -18.77
C GLY A 113 -14.86 -30.93 -17.90
N GLU A 114 -14.57 -32.23 -17.83
CA GLU A 114 -13.44 -32.75 -17.04
C GLU A 114 -12.08 -32.36 -17.64
N TYR A 115 -11.96 -32.36 -18.97
CA TYR A 115 -10.75 -31.87 -19.64
C TYR A 115 -10.48 -30.41 -19.28
N GLY A 116 -11.51 -29.56 -19.39
CA GLY A 116 -11.42 -28.13 -19.05
C GLY A 116 -11.05 -27.91 -17.58
N ARG A 117 -11.63 -28.69 -16.66
CA ARG A 117 -11.31 -28.64 -15.23
C ARG A 117 -9.83 -28.96 -14.98
N ILE A 118 -9.33 -30.07 -15.54
CA ILE A 118 -7.94 -30.50 -15.39
C ILE A 118 -6.97 -29.50 -16.03
N ALA A 119 -7.27 -29.03 -17.25
CA ALA A 119 -6.44 -28.06 -17.95
C ALA A 119 -6.31 -26.74 -17.18
N LYS A 120 -7.43 -26.24 -16.63
CA LYS A 120 -7.45 -25.03 -15.81
C LYS A 120 -6.64 -25.20 -14.52
N GLU A 121 -6.75 -26.35 -13.86
CA GLU A 121 -5.96 -26.63 -12.64
C GLU A 121 -4.46 -26.67 -12.95
N ILE A 122 -4.07 -27.27 -14.08
CA ILE A 122 -2.67 -27.27 -14.55
C ILE A 122 -2.14 -25.86 -14.80
N GLU A 123 -2.94 -25.00 -15.44
CA GLU A 123 -2.57 -23.60 -15.73
C GLU A 123 -2.32 -22.82 -14.43
N VAL A 124 -3.27 -22.85 -13.50
CA VAL A 124 -3.16 -22.18 -12.20
C VAL A 124 -1.94 -22.63 -11.41
N LEU A 125 -1.66 -23.95 -11.39
CA LEU A 125 -0.50 -24.50 -10.68
C LEU A 125 0.83 -24.10 -11.33
N ARG A 126 0.89 -24.01 -12.67
CA ARG A 126 2.09 -23.54 -13.39
C ARG A 126 2.38 -22.08 -13.08
N GLU A 127 1.35 -21.23 -13.09
CA GLU A 127 1.49 -19.82 -12.71
C GLU A 127 1.93 -19.68 -11.25
N LYS A 128 1.33 -20.45 -10.33
CA LYS A 128 1.74 -20.43 -8.91
C LYS A 128 3.21 -20.83 -8.75
N LYS A 129 3.65 -21.89 -9.44
CA LYS A 129 5.07 -22.30 -9.45
C LYS A 129 5.99 -21.19 -9.96
N GLN A 130 5.63 -20.53 -11.06
CA GLN A 130 6.43 -19.46 -11.63
C GLN A 130 6.56 -18.28 -10.65
N ARG A 131 5.46 -17.84 -10.04
CA ARG A 131 5.47 -16.75 -9.05
C ARG A 131 6.39 -17.06 -7.87
N ILE A 132 6.34 -18.28 -7.32
CA ILE A 132 7.20 -18.70 -6.21
C ILE A 132 8.68 -18.69 -6.62
N GLN A 133 8.99 -19.13 -7.86
CA GLN A 133 10.37 -19.13 -8.37
C GLN A 133 10.92 -17.70 -8.57
N GLU A 134 10.11 -16.79 -9.11
CA GLU A 134 10.46 -15.38 -9.29
C GLU A 134 10.67 -14.69 -7.94
N ALA A 135 9.78 -14.91 -6.96
CA ALA A 135 9.94 -14.37 -5.60
C ALA A 135 11.23 -14.85 -4.92
N LYS A 136 11.56 -16.16 -5.04
CA LYS A 136 12.82 -16.70 -4.50
C LYS A 136 14.06 -16.09 -5.17
N LEU A 137 14.01 -15.83 -6.48
CA LEU A 137 15.09 -15.18 -7.22
C LEU A 137 15.28 -13.73 -6.75
N ASP A 138 14.19 -12.97 -6.65
CA ASP A 138 14.19 -11.58 -6.19
C ASP A 138 14.75 -11.45 -4.77
N ASP A 139 14.34 -12.34 -3.85
CA ASP A 139 14.88 -12.38 -2.49
C ASP A 139 16.37 -12.72 -2.45
N THR A 140 16.83 -13.62 -3.32
CA THR A 140 18.25 -13.93 -3.47
C THR A 140 19.03 -12.71 -3.95
N ILE A 141 18.50 -11.98 -4.94
CA ILE A 141 19.10 -10.74 -5.45
C ILE A 141 19.15 -9.67 -4.36
N ARG A 142 18.08 -9.52 -3.57
CA ARG A 142 18.03 -8.55 -2.45
C ARG A 142 19.08 -8.86 -1.39
N LYS A 143 19.22 -10.14 -0.99
CA LYS A 143 20.24 -10.56 -0.02
C LYS A 143 21.66 -10.28 -0.52
N ASN A 144 21.97 -10.65 -1.77
CA ASN A 144 23.28 -10.40 -2.37
C ASN A 144 23.63 -8.91 -2.54
N ARG A 145 22.65 -8.00 -2.53
CA ARG A 145 22.87 -6.54 -2.59
C ARG A 145 23.08 -5.90 -1.22
N ALA A 146 22.70 -6.61 -0.15
CA ALA A 146 22.82 -6.14 1.23
C ALA A 146 24.13 -6.60 1.91
N GLU A 147 24.85 -7.55 1.29
CA GLU A 147 26.19 -8.02 1.63
C GLU A 147 27.26 -7.22 0.85
#